data_AF-A0A0Q8F3R4-F1
#
_entry.id   AF-A0A0Q8F3R4-F1
#
_cell.length_a   1.000
_cell.length_b   1.000
_cell.length_c   1.000
_cell.angle_alpha   90.00
_cell.angle_beta   90.00
_cell.angle_gamma   90.00
#
_symmetry.space_group_name_H-M   'P 1'
#
loop_
_entity.id
_entity.type
_entity.pdbx_description
1 polymer ?
#
loop_
_entity_poly.entity_id
_entity_poly.type
_entity_poly.pdbx_seq_one_letter_code
_entity_poly.pdbx_strand_id
1 'polypeptide(L)'
;MRRTLASWALALPLATAYAQTPAPPPRLPPAPGCLDARQMDEVRQVSPVLLAVQGRDGQRFRIDMADGCPGASQTEAVLLAREGWVCGTGREFVRIGDATCAVASIEAVDAREYAALARASLVADDGVTTLETVEVRAPRRRGFAGSSSFCFNPRYLRAWSEDTQGMLVELSPRRSGGHRYYRVELAQGCPDLDSAPAITFRSGVGIGLICGNPGDRVVAQDSGGNSLFDSGNADALIPGDERRWSRRGIRVQCTVSAVYPHESEDGNGQAPR
;
A
#
# COMPACT_ATOMS: atom_id res chain seq x y z
N MET A 1 24.97 69.49 -41.43
CA MET A 1 24.69 69.27 -40.01
C MET A 1 24.36 67.79 -39.77
N ARG A 2 25.03 67.18 -38.78
CA ARG A 2 24.75 65.91 -38.08
C ARG A 2 24.66 64.60 -38.89
N ARG A 3 25.75 63.82 -38.85
CA ARG A 3 25.75 62.36 -39.03
C ARG A 3 25.59 61.70 -37.66
N THR A 4 24.50 60.98 -37.44
CA THR A 4 24.27 60.12 -36.28
C THR A 4 24.71 58.69 -36.61
N LEU A 5 25.71 58.18 -35.89
CA LEU A 5 26.09 56.77 -35.90
C LEU A 5 25.29 56.05 -34.81
N ALA A 6 24.58 54.99 -35.20
CA ALA A 6 23.81 54.13 -34.29
C ALA A 6 24.71 52.98 -33.82
N SER A 7 25.00 52.93 -32.52
CA SER A 7 25.73 51.83 -31.88
C SER A 7 24.75 50.70 -31.53
N TRP A 8 24.93 49.53 -32.13
CA TRP A 8 24.25 48.30 -31.76
C TRP A 8 24.96 47.67 -30.56
N ALA A 9 24.27 47.58 -29.42
CA ALA A 9 24.73 46.83 -28.25
C ALA A 9 24.23 45.38 -28.35
N LEU A 10 25.17 44.45 -28.57
CA LEU A 10 24.94 43.00 -28.48
C LEU A 10 24.87 42.60 -27.00
N ALA A 11 23.68 42.26 -26.51
CA ALA A 11 23.49 41.65 -25.21
C ALA A 11 23.74 40.12 -25.32
N LEU A 12 24.82 39.63 -24.71
CA LEU A 12 25.04 38.19 -24.53
C LEU A 12 24.17 37.66 -23.39
N PRO A 13 23.39 36.58 -23.59
CA PRO A 13 22.71 35.89 -22.50
C PRO A 13 23.71 35.05 -21.71
N LEU A 14 23.92 35.38 -20.44
CA LEU A 14 24.61 34.53 -19.47
C LEU A 14 23.72 33.32 -19.15
N ALA A 15 23.96 32.19 -19.80
CA ALA A 15 23.37 30.92 -19.42
C ALA A 15 24.06 30.42 -18.13
N THR A 16 23.38 30.54 -17.00
CA THR A 16 23.77 29.90 -15.74
C THR A 16 23.58 28.39 -15.88
N ALA A 17 24.66 27.66 -16.17
CA ALA A 17 24.68 26.21 -16.10
C ALA A 17 24.58 25.79 -14.62
N TYR A 18 23.42 25.29 -14.22
CA TYR A 18 23.25 24.63 -12.93
C TYR A 18 24.03 23.30 -12.99
N ALA A 19 25.21 23.28 -12.37
CA ALA A 19 25.96 22.05 -12.16
C ALA A 19 25.14 21.14 -11.22
N GLN A 20 24.48 20.14 -11.79
CA GLN A 20 23.84 19.08 -11.01
C GLN A 20 24.94 18.28 -10.32
N THR A 21 25.02 18.41 -9.00
CA THR A 21 25.94 17.59 -8.20
C THR A 21 25.57 16.11 -8.42
N PRO A 22 26.53 15.25 -8.80
CA PRO A 22 26.25 13.82 -8.94
C PRO A 22 25.69 13.28 -7.63
N ALA A 23 24.66 12.42 -7.71
CA ALA A 23 24.16 11.74 -6.52
C ALA A 23 25.31 11.00 -5.82
N PRO A 24 25.43 11.08 -4.49
CA PRO A 24 26.45 10.34 -3.76
C PRO A 24 26.33 8.84 -4.05
N PRO A 25 27.45 8.10 -4.11
CA PRO A 25 27.43 6.68 -4.43
C PRO A 25 26.57 5.91 -3.44
N PRO A 26 25.84 4.87 -3.90
CA PRO A 26 24.99 4.06 -3.03
C PRO A 26 25.84 3.43 -1.93
N ARG A 27 25.37 3.54 -0.68
CA ARG A 27 26.07 2.94 0.46
C ARG A 27 25.86 1.43 0.42
N LEU A 28 26.94 0.68 0.56
CA LEU A 28 26.87 -0.77 0.63
C LEU A 28 26.56 -1.22 2.06
N PRO A 29 25.61 -2.15 2.26
CA PRO A 29 25.35 -2.71 3.57
C PRO A 29 26.58 -3.50 4.05
N PRO A 30 26.91 -3.47 5.34
CA PRO A 30 28.07 -4.17 5.87
C PRO A 30 27.88 -5.69 5.88
N ALA A 31 26.64 -6.17 5.90
CA ALA A 31 26.26 -7.57 5.77
C ALA A 31 24.85 -7.68 5.14
N PRO A 32 24.47 -8.84 4.58
CA PRO A 32 23.10 -9.10 4.15
C PRO A 32 22.11 -8.92 5.31
N GLY A 33 20.92 -8.37 5.03
CA GLY A 33 19.89 -8.16 6.05
C GLY A 33 20.10 -6.94 6.95
N CYS A 34 21.10 -6.09 6.66
CA CYS A 34 21.28 -4.82 7.35
C CYS A 34 20.40 -3.70 6.75
N LEU A 35 19.72 -2.95 7.62
CA LEU A 35 18.92 -1.78 7.26
C LEU A 35 19.72 -0.48 7.40
N ASP A 36 19.68 0.41 6.40
CA ASP A 36 20.20 1.79 6.55
C ASP A 36 19.16 2.65 7.29
N ALA A 37 19.45 3.00 8.54
CA ALA A 37 18.58 3.83 9.38
C ALA A 37 18.26 5.21 8.78
N ARG A 38 19.04 5.68 7.80
CA ARG A 38 18.81 6.98 7.12
C ARG A 38 17.88 6.88 5.91
N GLN A 39 17.69 5.68 5.39
CA GLN A 39 16.88 5.43 4.21
C GLN A 39 15.55 4.77 4.60
N MET A 40 15.07 4.98 5.82
CA MET A 40 13.74 4.54 6.23
C MET A 40 12.67 5.40 5.54
N ASP A 41 11.61 4.77 5.07
CA ASP A 41 10.46 5.44 4.44
C ASP A 41 9.19 5.29 5.29
N GLU A 42 8.94 4.10 5.83
CA GLU A 42 7.78 3.82 6.67
C GLU A 42 8.18 3.02 7.92
N VAL A 43 7.65 3.42 9.07
CA VAL A 43 7.83 2.71 10.36
C VAL A 43 6.47 2.50 11.01
N ARG A 44 6.24 1.27 11.47
CA ARG A 44 5.03 0.85 12.17
C ARG A 44 5.41 0.15 13.45
N GLN A 45 4.89 0.61 14.58
CA GLN A 45 5.02 -0.13 15.82
C GLN A 45 3.87 -1.12 15.94
N VAL A 46 4.18 -2.40 15.81
CA VAL A 46 3.20 -3.49 15.86
C VAL A 46 2.84 -3.81 17.31
N SER A 47 3.82 -3.72 18.21
CA SER A 47 3.65 -3.91 19.64
C SER A 47 4.77 -3.19 20.41
N PRO A 48 4.74 -3.14 21.75
CA PRO A 48 5.84 -2.58 22.52
C PRO A 48 7.20 -3.22 22.23
N VAL A 49 7.26 -4.44 21.69
CA VAL A 49 8.52 -5.16 21.43
C VAL A 49 8.80 -5.37 19.94
N LEU A 50 7.95 -4.86 19.04
CA LEU A 50 8.03 -5.18 17.62
C LEU A 50 7.78 -3.96 16.72
N LEU A 51 8.71 -3.69 15.81
CA LEU A 51 8.57 -2.73 14.72
C LEU A 51 8.58 -3.43 13.37
N ALA A 52 7.79 -2.92 12.44
CA ALA A 52 7.92 -3.18 11.02
C ALA A 52 8.44 -1.91 10.33
N VAL A 53 9.52 -2.05 9.57
CA VAL A 53 10.19 -0.94 8.88
C VAL A 53 10.30 -1.24 7.39
N GLN A 54 10.02 -0.25 6.56
CA GLN A 54 10.31 -0.27 5.13
C GLN A 54 11.36 0.79 4.80
N GLY A 55 12.39 0.38 4.07
CA GLY A 55 13.39 1.27 3.48
C GLY A 55 12.90 1.88 2.16
N ARG A 56 13.54 2.97 1.73
CA ARG A 56 13.29 3.66 0.46
C ARG A 56 13.65 2.83 -0.77
N ASP A 57 14.50 1.83 -0.59
CA ASP A 57 14.82 0.81 -1.58
C ASP A 57 13.73 -0.26 -1.70
N GLY A 58 12.67 -0.18 -0.88
CA GLY A 58 11.56 -1.13 -0.86
C GLY A 58 11.80 -2.33 0.04
N GLN A 59 13.01 -2.51 0.59
CA GLN A 59 13.30 -3.59 1.53
C GLN A 59 12.49 -3.43 2.81
N ARG A 60 12.08 -4.55 3.40
CA ARG A 60 11.20 -4.57 4.57
C ARG A 60 11.82 -5.41 5.65
N PHE A 61 11.67 -4.95 6.88
CA PHE A 61 12.31 -5.54 8.05
C PHE A 61 11.34 -5.64 9.21
N ARG A 62 11.48 -6.75 9.94
CA ARG A 62 10.94 -6.96 11.28
C ARG A 62 12.06 -6.67 12.27
N ILE A 63 11.82 -5.80 13.24
CA ILE A 63 12.78 -5.45 14.29
C ILE A 63 12.16 -5.79 15.64
N ASP A 64 12.74 -6.77 16.32
CA ASP A 64 12.40 -7.08 17.70
C ASP A 64 13.22 -6.21 18.64
N MET A 65 12.57 -5.65 19.66
CA MET A 65 13.20 -4.88 20.71
C MET A 65 13.40 -5.76 21.95
N ALA A 66 14.50 -5.56 22.65
CA ALA A 66 14.84 -6.36 23.83
C ALA A 66 13.86 -6.14 24.99
N ASP A 67 13.37 -4.91 25.11
CA ASP A 67 12.43 -4.47 26.14
C ASP A 67 11.22 -3.80 25.50
N GLY A 68 10.13 -3.72 26.27
CA GLY A 68 8.92 -3.00 25.88
C GLY A 68 9.20 -1.50 25.71
N CYS A 69 9.15 -1.04 24.46
CA CYS A 69 9.30 0.33 24.06
C CYS A 69 7.93 1.03 24.01
N PRO A 70 7.77 2.23 24.60
CA PRO A 70 6.51 2.94 24.56
C PRO A 70 6.07 3.24 23.13
N GLY A 71 4.76 3.28 22.91
CA GLY A 71 4.14 3.39 21.59
C GLY A 71 4.58 4.64 20.80
N ALA A 72 4.91 4.44 19.53
CA ALA A 72 5.25 5.43 18.51
C ALA A 72 4.01 6.03 17.84
N SER A 73 2.80 5.70 18.31
CA SER A 73 1.53 6.03 17.65
C SER A 73 1.30 7.54 17.41
N GLN A 74 2.11 8.41 18.03
CA GLN A 74 2.19 9.84 17.71
C GLN A 74 3.62 10.38 17.58
N THR A 75 4.65 9.56 17.86
CA THR A 75 6.04 10.01 17.92
C THR A 75 6.89 9.23 16.93
N GLU A 76 7.61 9.95 16.07
CA GLU A 76 8.46 9.34 15.05
C GLU A 76 9.56 8.49 15.70
N ALA A 77 9.65 7.22 15.28
CA ALA A 77 10.68 6.30 15.73
C ALA A 77 11.97 6.51 14.91
N VAL A 78 13.10 6.67 15.59
CA VAL A 78 14.41 6.87 14.97
C VAL A 78 15.32 5.71 15.31
N LEU A 79 15.87 5.04 14.28
CA LEU A 79 16.88 4.01 14.48
C LEU A 79 18.25 4.66 14.71
N LEU A 80 18.91 4.24 15.80
CA LEU A 80 20.22 4.68 16.23
C LEU A 80 21.17 3.50 16.11
N ALA A 81 22.11 3.59 15.17
CA ALA A 81 23.14 2.59 15.00
C ALA A 81 24.46 3.22 14.61
N ARG A 82 25.54 2.53 14.96
CA ARG A 82 26.87 2.92 14.53
C ARG A 82 26.92 2.92 13.01
N GLU A 83 27.43 4.02 12.43
CA GLU A 83 27.54 4.20 10.98
C GLU A 83 26.18 4.14 10.24
N GLY A 84 25.06 4.24 10.98
CA GLY A 84 23.70 4.25 10.46
C GLY A 84 23.18 2.92 9.93
N TRP A 85 23.79 1.78 10.30
CA TRP A 85 23.35 0.45 9.87
C TRP A 85 22.81 -0.37 11.03
N VAL A 86 21.57 -0.83 10.92
CA VAL A 86 20.96 -1.76 11.87
C VAL A 86 21.12 -3.18 11.36
N CYS A 87 21.91 -3.99 12.07
CA CYS A 87 22.25 -5.35 11.66
C CYS A 87 21.97 -6.39 12.75
N GLY A 88 21.36 -6.00 13.88
CA GLY A 88 21.06 -6.90 14.99
C GLY A 88 22.30 -7.33 15.78
N THR A 89 23.31 -6.46 15.90
CA THR A 89 24.55 -6.75 16.65
C THR A 89 24.45 -6.47 18.16
N GLY A 90 23.27 -6.08 18.65
CA GLY A 90 23.02 -5.74 20.05
C GLY A 90 23.60 -4.39 20.49
N ARG A 91 23.99 -3.53 19.53
CA ARG A 91 24.52 -2.16 19.77
C ARG A 91 23.71 -1.11 19.03
N GLU A 92 22.52 -1.48 18.62
CA GLU A 92 21.57 -0.65 17.90
C GLU A 92 20.36 -0.42 18.78
N PHE A 93 19.78 0.77 18.66
CA PHE A 93 18.69 1.21 19.49
C PHE A 93 17.59 1.84 18.65
N VAL A 94 16.37 1.78 19.14
CA VAL A 94 15.24 2.57 18.64
C VAL A 94 14.99 3.68 19.65
N ARG A 95 14.92 4.92 19.18
CA ARG A 95 14.45 6.04 19.98
C ARG A 95 13.02 6.40 19.59
N ILE A 96 12.11 6.37 20.56
CA ILE A 96 10.71 6.73 20.41
C ILE A 96 10.40 7.79 21.48
N GLY A 97 10.27 9.05 21.06
CA GLY A 97 10.24 10.18 21.99
C GLY A 97 11.51 10.23 22.85
N ASP A 98 11.33 10.23 24.16
CA ASP A 98 12.44 10.22 25.13
C ASP A 98 12.93 8.80 25.47
N ALA A 99 12.20 7.75 25.08
CA ALA A 99 12.59 6.38 25.34
C ALA A 99 13.61 5.89 24.32
N THR A 100 14.62 5.17 24.80
CA THR A 100 15.61 4.49 23.96
C THR A 100 15.61 3.01 24.31
N CYS A 101 15.30 2.17 23.34
CA CYS A 101 15.12 0.74 23.52
C CYS A 101 16.13 -0.02 22.68
N ALA A 102 16.74 -1.06 23.25
CA ALA A 102 17.71 -1.86 22.53
C ALA A 102 17.03 -2.73 21.46
N VAL A 103 17.66 -2.81 20.30
CA VAL A 103 17.29 -3.77 19.25
C VAL A 103 17.82 -5.14 19.66
N ALA A 104 16.93 -6.14 19.70
CA ALA A 104 17.28 -7.53 19.98
C ALA A 104 17.62 -8.28 18.68
N SER A 105 16.80 -8.13 17.65
CA SER A 105 17.01 -8.77 16.34
C SER A 105 16.43 -7.93 15.21
N ILE A 106 16.96 -8.15 14.02
CA ILE A 106 16.42 -7.62 12.76
C ILE A 106 16.38 -8.75 11.74
N GLU A 107 15.27 -8.85 11.02
CA GLU A 107 15.07 -9.85 9.98
C GLU A 107 14.44 -9.19 8.76
N ALA A 108 14.93 -9.52 7.57
CA ALA A 108 14.27 -9.13 6.33
C ALA A 108 12.98 -9.94 6.16
N VAL A 109 11.90 -9.27 5.76
CA VAL A 109 10.58 -9.89 5.55
C VAL A 109 10.05 -9.55 4.16
N ASP A 110 9.17 -10.40 3.64
CA ASP A 110 8.54 -10.18 2.35
C ASP A 110 7.39 -9.15 2.41
N ALA A 111 6.83 -8.81 1.25
CA ALA A 111 5.71 -7.87 1.15
C ALA A 111 4.45 -8.34 1.89
N ARG A 112 4.19 -9.65 1.91
CA ARG A 112 3.02 -10.25 2.53
C ARG A 112 3.09 -10.15 4.05
N GLU A 113 4.23 -10.53 4.62
CA GLU A 113 4.49 -10.48 6.05
C GLU A 113 4.50 -9.02 6.54
N TYR A 114 5.18 -8.12 5.83
CA TYR A 114 5.14 -6.70 6.18
C TYR A 114 3.72 -6.13 6.17
N ALA A 115 2.92 -6.46 5.15
CA ALA A 115 1.52 -6.01 5.10
C ALA A 115 0.69 -6.56 6.27
N ALA A 116 0.96 -7.80 6.72
CA ALA A 116 0.32 -8.34 7.92
C ALA A 116 0.71 -7.57 9.18
N LEU A 117 2.01 -7.31 9.37
CA LEU A 117 2.54 -6.54 10.51
C LEU A 117 2.02 -5.09 10.52
N ALA A 118 2.05 -4.41 9.37
CA ALA A 118 1.57 -3.04 9.24
C ALA A 118 0.07 -2.93 9.54
N ARG A 119 -0.75 -3.89 9.11
CA ARG A 119 -2.17 -3.92 9.49
C ARG A 119 -2.37 -4.18 10.97
N ALA A 120 -1.62 -5.09 11.56
CA ALA A 120 -1.68 -5.36 13.00
C ALA A 120 -1.37 -4.10 13.83
N SER A 121 -0.44 -3.24 13.36
CA SER A 121 -0.16 -1.96 14.01
C SER A 121 -1.35 -0.99 13.99
N LEU A 122 -2.13 -0.95 12.90
CA LEU A 122 -3.32 -0.09 12.83
C LEU A 122 -4.40 -0.54 13.82
N VAL A 123 -4.62 -1.86 13.95
CA VAL A 123 -5.59 -2.40 14.92
C VAL A 123 -5.17 -2.09 16.36
N ALA A 124 -3.86 -2.13 16.64
CA ALA A 124 -3.32 -1.79 17.95
C ALA A 124 -3.42 -0.28 18.25
N ASP A 125 -3.12 0.58 17.27
CA ASP A 125 -3.17 2.04 17.40
C ASP A 125 -4.61 2.57 17.55
N ASP A 126 -5.57 1.98 16.84
CA ASP A 126 -6.98 2.39 16.91
C ASP A 126 -7.65 1.96 18.24
N GLY A 127 -6.96 1.19 19.08
CA GLY A 127 -7.43 0.82 20.43
C GLY A 127 -8.75 0.06 20.44
N VAL A 128 -9.15 -0.54 19.32
CA VAL A 128 -10.46 -1.19 19.14
C VAL A 128 -10.48 -2.53 19.88
N THR A 129 -10.65 -2.45 21.19
CA THR A 129 -11.59 -3.36 21.85
C THR A 129 -12.93 -3.15 21.15
N THR A 130 -13.51 -4.21 20.61
CA THR A 130 -14.78 -4.20 19.86
C THR A 130 -15.88 -3.52 20.68
N LEU A 131 -16.05 -2.22 20.50
CA LEU A 131 -17.20 -1.48 21.00
C LEU A 131 -18.28 -1.48 19.94
N GLU A 132 -19.52 -1.49 20.41
CA GLU A 132 -20.74 -1.36 19.62
C GLU A 132 -20.66 -0.11 18.72
N THR A 133 -21.01 -0.27 17.45
CA THR A 133 -20.86 0.66 16.31
C THR A 133 -20.77 2.16 16.69
N VAL A 134 -19.55 2.69 16.81
CA VAL A 134 -19.31 4.14 16.94
C VAL A 134 -18.96 4.71 15.57
N GLU A 135 -19.78 5.62 15.05
CA GLU A 135 -19.43 6.43 13.88
C GLU A 135 -18.30 7.42 14.24
N VAL A 136 -17.08 7.12 13.82
CA VAL A 136 -15.97 8.07 13.91
C VAL A 136 -16.07 9.09 12.77
N ARG A 137 -16.46 10.32 13.08
CA ARG A 137 -16.40 11.46 12.14
C ARG A 137 -15.03 12.13 12.19
N ALA A 138 -14.02 11.47 11.63
CA ALA A 138 -12.73 12.12 11.37
C ALA A 138 -12.87 13.09 10.17
N PRO A 139 -12.17 14.25 10.17
CA PRO A 139 -12.12 15.12 9.01
C PRO A 139 -11.57 14.33 7.82
N ARG A 140 -12.40 14.20 6.78
CA ARG A 140 -12.14 13.44 5.56
C ARG A 140 -10.91 14.04 4.84
N ARG A 141 -9.72 13.54 5.15
CA ARG A 141 -8.49 13.92 4.44
C ARG A 141 -8.68 13.62 2.96
N ARG A 142 -8.53 14.63 2.10
CA ARG A 142 -8.56 14.46 0.64
C ARG A 142 -7.23 13.84 0.20
N GLY A 143 -7.13 12.53 0.29
CA GLY A 143 -5.91 11.78 0.01
C GLY A 143 -6.03 10.35 0.52
N PHE A 144 -5.21 9.46 -0.03
CA PHE A 144 -5.14 8.05 0.33
C PHE A 144 -4.94 7.90 1.87
N ALA A 145 -5.91 7.30 2.56
CA ALA A 145 -5.97 7.20 4.02
C ALA A 145 -5.34 5.90 4.59
N GLY A 146 -4.66 5.10 3.76
CA GLY A 146 -3.89 3.91 4.16
C GLY A 146 -2.42 4.02 3.71
N SER A 147 -1.60 2.97 3.85
CA SER A 147 -0.28 2.91 3.21
C SER A 147 -0.32 2.09 1.92
N SER A 148 0.40 2.54 0.89
CA SER A 148 0.48 1.81 -0.39
C SER A 148 1.19 0.48 -0.24
N SER A 149 1.87 0.27 0.89
CA SER A 149 2.55 -0.97 1.26
C SER A 149 1.58 -2.12 1.59
N PHE A 150 0.30 -1.83 1.85
CA PHE A 150 -0.72 -2.86 2.15
C PHE A 150 -2.15 -2.49 1.76
N CYS A 151 -2.38 -1.32 1.16
CA CYS A 151 -3.67 -0.89 0.66
C CYS A 151 -3.59 -0.50 -0.81
N PHE A 152 -4.70 -0.65 -1.53
CA PHE A 152 -4.89 0.01 -2.82
C PHE A 152 -6.26 0.65 -2.98
N ASN A 153 -6.38 1.55 -3.95
CA ASN A 153 -7.64 2.19 -4.32
C ASN A 153 -8.24 1.52 -5.57
N PRO A 154 -9.39 0.83 -5.48
CA PRO A 154 -10.04 0.17 -6.61
C PRO A 154 -10.39 1.10 -7.78
N ARG A 155 -10.52 2.42 -7.55
CA ARG A 155 -10.80 3.39 -8.62
C ARG A 155 -9.68 3.52 -9.65
N TYR A 156 -8.48 3.05 -9.31
CA TYR A 156 -7.33 3.05 -10.21
C TYR A 156 -7.02 1.66 -10.77
N LEU A 157 -7.91 0.69 -10.57
CA LEU A 157 -7.83 -0.64 -11.17
C LEU A 157 -7.93 -0.55 -12.69
N ARG A 158 -6.97 -1.19 -13.36
CA ARG A 158 -6.85 -1.23 -14.83
C ARG A 158 -7.15 -2.61 -15.38
N ALA A 159 -6.58 -3.62 -14.74
CA ALA A 159 -6.74 -5.02 -15.11
C ALA A 159 -6.67 -5.89 -13.85
N TRP A 160 -7.12 -7.12 -13.98
CA TRP A 160 -6.98 -8.13 -12.95
C TRP A 160 -6.90 -9.51 -13.61
N SER A 161 -6.28 -10.44 -12.90
CA SER A 161 -6.28 -11.87 -13.22
C SER A 161 -6.34 -12.66 -11.93
N GLU A 162 -6.64 -13.95 -12.03
CA GLU A 162 -6.61 -14.88 -10.90
C GLU A 162 -5.61 -15.99 -11.21
N ASP A 163 -4.83 -16.37 -10.19
CA ASP A 163 -3.91 -17.51 -10.21
C ASP A 163 -4.05 -18.33 -8.92
N THR A 164 -3.19 -19.32 -8.74
CA THR A 164 -3.23 -20.23 -7.58
C THR A 164 -2.96 -19.54 -6.24
N GLN A 165 -2.40 -18.33 -6.24
CA GLN A 165 -2.12 -17.53 -5.05
C GLN A 165 -3.23 -16.49 -4.76
N GLY A 166 -4.27 -16.43 -5.59
CA GLY A 166 -5.37 -15.46 -5.49
C GLY A 166 -5.39 -14.51 -6.69
N MET A 167 -5.82 -13.27 -6.48
CA MET A 167 -5.92 -12.30 -7.58
C MET A 167 -4.63 -11.49 -7.72
N LEU A 168 -4.25 -11.22 -8.96
CA LEU A 168 -3.31 -10.17 -9.30
C LEU A 168 -4.08 -8.96 -9.84
N VAL A 169 -3.89 -7.79 -9.24
CA VAL A 169 -4.54 -6.57 -9.69
C VAL A 169 -3.52 -5.57 -10.23
N GLU A 170 -3.81 -5.01 -11.40
CA GLU A 170 -3.00 -3.96 -12.00
C GLU A 170 -3.60 -2.58 -11.73
N LEU A 171 -2.78 -1.67 -11.24
CA LEU A 171 -3.12 -0.29 -10.91
C LEU A 171 -2.25 0.71 -11.66
N SER A 172 -2.66 1.97 -11.64
CA SER A 172 -1.81 3.07 -12.09
C SER A 172 -0.69 3.38 -11.06
N PRO A 173 0.61 3.20 -11.37
CA PRO A 173 1.70 3.31 -10.38
C PRO A 173 1.80 4.69 -9.72
N ARG A 174 1.53 5.75 -10.48
CA ARG A 174 1.54 7.16 -10.02
C ARG A 174 0.58 7.43 -8.86
N ARG A 175 -0.38 6.54 -8.60
CA ARG A 175 -1.43 6.70 -7.57
C ARG A 175 -1.36 5.62 -6.49
N SER A 176 -0.35 4.75 -6.53
CA SER A 176 -0.19 3.57 -5.67
C SER A 176 1.23 3.47 -5.09
N GLY A 177 1.86 4.60 -4.75
CA GLY A 177 3.22 4.60 -4.19
C GLY A 177 4.29 4.03 -5.11
N GLY A 178 4.06 4.00 -6.43
CA GLY A 178 4.96 3.36 -7.40
C GLY A 178 4.64 1.89 -7.69
N HIS A 179 3.77 1.24 -6.91
CA HIS A 179 3.38 -0.14 -7.15
C HIS A 179 2.39 -0.27 -8.31
N ARG A 180 2.75 -1.08 -9.31
CA ARG A 180 1.86 -1.40 -10.44
C ARG A 180 0.93 -2.56 -10.12
N TYR A 181 1.45 -3.60 -9.48
CA TYR A 181 0.72 -4.83 -9.22
C TYR A 181 0.55 -5.06 -7.73
N TYR A 182 -0.63 -5.56 -7.34
CA TYR A 182 -0.89 -6.04 -5.99
C TYR A 182 -1.39 -7.48 -6.05
N ARG A 183 -0.97 -8.27 -5.08
CA ARG A 183 -1.56 -9.56 -4.78
C ARG A 183 -2.72 -9.37 -3.81
N VAL A 184 -3.84 -10.01 -4.11
CA VAL A 184 -5.03 -10.05 -3.26
C VAL A 184 -5.34 -11.51 -2.96
N GLU A 185 -5.09 -11.92 -1.72
CA GLU A 185 -5.47 -13.24 -1.26
C GLU A 185 -6.94 -13.25 -0.86
N LEU A 186 -7.62 -14.34 -1.20
CA LEU A 186 -9.01 -14.56 -0.85
C LEU A 186 -9.08 -15.57 0.30
N ALA A 187 -9.96 -15.33 1.27
CA ALA A 187 -10.08 -16.18 2.46
C ALA A 187 -10.54 -17.61 2.12
N GLN A 188 -11.27 -17.74 1.02
CA GLN A 188 -11.72 -19.00 0.43
C GLN A 188 -11.58 -18.88 -1.09
N GLY A 189 -11.41 -20.01 -1.78
CA GLY A 189 -11.47 -20.03 -3.24
C GLY A 189 -12.77 -19.39 -3.74
N CYS A 190 -12.71 -18.67 -4.86
CA CYS A 190 -13.82 -17.88 -5.38
C CYS A 190 -14.34 -18.51 -6.67
N PRO A 191 -15.34 -19.41 -6.60
CA PRO A 191 -15.86 -20.06 -7.80
C PRO A 191 -16.36 -19.03 -8.79
N ASP A 192 -16.09 -19.24 -10.08
CA ASP A 192 -16.57 -18.42 -11.19
C ASP A 192 -15.99 -16.99 -11.26
N LEU A 193 -15.03 -16.63 -10.39
CA LEU A 193 -14.36 -15.33 -10.46
C LEU A 193 -13.50 -15.20 -11.72
N ASP A 194 -12.78 -16.24 -12.10
CA ASP A 194 -12.01 -16.35 -13.35
C ASP A 194 -12.86 -16.12 -14.61
N SER A 195 -14.12 -16.54 -14.56
CA SER A 195 -15.08 -16.41 -15.65
C SER A 195 -15.83 -15.07 -15.64
N ALA A 196 -15.65 -14.25 -14.59
CA ALA A 196 -16.37 -12.99 -14.44
C ALA A 196 -15.88 -11.95 -15.48
N PRO A 197 -16.78 -11.32 -16.24
CA PRO A 197 -16.42 -10.29 -17.22
C PRO A 197 -15.95 -8.99 -16.55
N ALA A 198 -16.38 -8.74 -15.31
CA ALA A 198 -15.97 -7.59 -14.53
C ALA A 198 -16.05 -7.92 -13.03
N ILE A 199 -15.28 -7.18 -12.23
CA ILE A 199 -15.28 -7.28 -10.77
C ILE A 199 -15.47 -5.92 -10.12
N THR A 200 -15.84 -5.91 -8.85
CA THR A 200 -15.80 -4.71 -8.01
C THR A 200 -15.34 -5.05 -6.63
N PHE A 201 -14.40 -4.26 -6.14
CA PHE A 201 -14.00 -4.33 -4.75
C PHE A 201 -14.89 -3.45 -3.86
N ARG A 202 -15.25 -3.98 -2.70
CA ARG A 202 -15.98 -3.26 -1.65
C ARG A 202 -15.16 -3.28 -0.37
N SER A 203 -14.90 -2.11 0.18
CA SER A 203 -14.23 -1.96 1.48
C SER A 203 -15.20 -2.36 2.59
N GLY A 204 -14.74 -3.19 3.52
CA GLY A 204 -15.52 -3.61 4.70
C GLY A 204 -15.75 -2.46 5.69
N VAL A 205 -14.81 -1.53 5.75
CA VAL A 205 -14.79 -0.40 6.70
C VAL A 205 -15.18 0.94 6.06
N GLY A 206 -15.67 0.93 4.81
CA GLY A 206 -16.23 2.12 4.16
C GLY A 206 -15.23 3.20 3.73
N ILE A 207 -13.92 2.97 3.85
CA ILE A 207 -12.87 3.96 3.51
C ILE A 207 -12.59 4.03 2.00
N GLY A 208 -13.18 3.15 1.20
CA GLY A 208 -12.99 3.11 -0.26
C GLY A 208 -11.61 2.62 -0.70
N LEU A 209 -10.83 2.04 0.22
CA LEU A 209 -9.58 1.33 -0.02
C LEU A 209 -9.78 -0.14 0.34
N ILE A 210 -9.00 -1.00 -0.32
CA ILE A 210 -8.90 -2.42 0.02
C ILE A 210 -7.54 -2.62 0.64
N CYS A 211 -7.56 -3.07 1.89
CA CYS A 211 -6.37 -3.25 2.71
C CYS A 211 -6.30 -4.67 3.28
N GLY A 212 -7.25 -5.55 2.94
CA GLY A 212 -7.42 -6.82 3.64
C GLY A 212 -7.98 -6.62 5.06
N ASN A 213 -8.82 -5.59 5.23
CA ASN A 213 -9.58 -5.41 6.46
C ASN A 213 -10.72 -6.43 6.53
N PRO A 214 -11.20 -6.79 7.73
CA PRO A 214 -12.42 -7.57 7.87
C PRO A 214 -13.58 -6.94 7.06
N GLY A 215 -14.24 -7.75 6.24
CA GLY A 215 -15.35 -7.33 5.38
C GLY A 215 -14.92 -6.75 4.01
N ASP A 216 -13.63 -6.55 3.75
CA ASP A 216 -13.15 -6.30 2.40
C ASP A 216 -13.51 -7.50 1.51
N ARG A 217 -14.08 -7.23 0.34
CA ARG A 217 -14.55 -8.29 -0.57
C ARG A 217 -14.43 -7.89 -2.04
N VAL A 218 -14.22 -8.88 -2.88
CA VAL A 218 -14.41 -8.78 -4.34
C VAL A 218 -15.80 -9.31 -4.69
N VAL A 219 -16.46 -8.64 -5.61
CA VAL A 219 -17.79 -8.99 -6.12
C VAL A 219 -17.69 -9.18 -7.63
N ALA A 220 -17.97 -10.39 -8.11
CA ALA A 220 -18.10 -10.65 -9.54
C ALA A 220 -19.34 -9.94 -10.09
N GLN A 221 -19.20 -9.32 -11.25
CA GLN A 221 -20.31 -8.70 -11.98
C GLN A 221 -20.63 -9.52 -13.23
N ASP A 222 -21.89 -9.83 -13.45
CA ASP A 222 -22.35 -10.40 -14.72
C ASP A 222 -22.38 -9.33 -15.81
N SER A 223 -22.16 -9.72 -17.07
CA SER A 223 -22.22 -8.84 -18.27
C SER A 223 -23.57 -8.10 -18.46
N GLY A 224 -24.59 -8.40 -17.65
CA GLY A 224 -25.90 -7.73 -17.66
C GLY A 224 -26.09 -6.66 -16.59
N GLY A 225 -25.06 -6.36 -15.79
CA GLY A 225 -25.15 -5.59 -14.55
C GLY A 225 -25.04 -4.07 -14.67
N ASN A 226 -25.52 -3.44 -15.75
CA ASN A 226 -25.88 -2.01 -15.68
C ASN A 226 -27.20 -1.87 -14.91
N SER A 227 -27.21 -2.19 -13.61
CA SER A 227 -28.33 -1.86 -12.74
C SER A 227 -28.27 -0.36 -12.44
N LEU A 228 -28.77 0.42 -13.39
CA LEU A 228 -29.44 1.68 -13.13
C LEU A 228 -30.53 1.38 -12.07
N PHE A 229 -30.48 2.08 -10.92
CA PHE A 229 -31.46 2.04 -9.81
C PHE A 229 -31.43 0.70 -9.00
N ASP A 230 -30.92 0.60 -7.76
CA ASP A 230 -31.19 1.38 -6.54
C ASP A 230 -32.38 2.33 -6.62
N SER A 231 -33.59 1.77 -6.69
CA SER A 231 -34.82 2.35 -6.16
C SER A 231 -35.93 1.31 -6.31
N GLY A 232 -36.62 0.99 -5.22
CA GLY A 232 -37.74 0.07 -5.22
C GLY A 232 -38.83 0.54 -6.17
N ASN A 233 -39.09 -0.24 -7.22
CA ASN A 233 -40.38 -0.20 -7.90
C ASN A 233 -40.69 -1.61 -8.42
N ALA A 234 -41.63 -2.26 -7.75
CA ALA A 234 -42.23 -3.50 -8.21
C ALA A 234 -43.32 -3.13 -9.21
N ASP A 235 -43.00 -3.03 -10.50
CA ASP A 235 -43.93 -3.29 -11.60
C ASP A 235 -43.25 -3.18 -12.96
N ALA A 236 -42.91 -4.32 -13.54
CA ALA A 236 -42.77 -4.49 -14.99
C ALA A 236 -42.81 -6.00 -15.31
N LEU A 237 -44.02 -6.54 -15.39
CA LEU A 237 -44.30 -7.87 -15.91
C LEU A 237 -44.18 -7.86 -17.45
N ILE A 238 -43.23 -8.60 -18.00
CA ILE A 238 -43.26 -9.09 -19.39
C ILE A 238 -43.28 -10.61 -19.33
N PRO A 239 -44.33 -11.29 -19.84
CA PRO A 239 -44.39 -12.73 -19.90
C PRO A 239 -43.77 -13.21 -21.21
N GLY A 240 -42.71 -13.99 -21.12
CA GLY A 240 -42.11 -14.65 -22.27
C GLY A 240 -40.63 -14.87 -22.09
N ASP A 241 -40.29 -16.02 -21.51
CA ASP A 241 -39.15 -16.91 -21.84
C ASP A 241 -38.63 -17.61 -20.57
N GLU A 242 -39.30 -18.70 -20.18
CA GLU A 242 -39.09 -19.45 -18.93
C GLU A 242 -37.72 -20.14 -18.83
N ARG A 243 -36.87 -20.04 -19.86
CA ARG A 243 -35.50 -20.61 -19.84
C ARG A 243 -34.42 -19.59 -19.48
N ARG A 244 -34.77 -18.31 -19.26
CA ARG A 244 -33.83 -17.23 -18.89
C ARG A 244 -33.78 -16.93 -17.39
N TRP A 245 -34.49 -17.67 -16.56
CA TRP A 245 -34.65 -17.37 -15.13
C TRP A 245 -33.73 -18.15 -14.19
N SER A 246 -32.94 -19.10 -14.67
CA SER A 246 -32.06 -19.91 -13.80
C SER A 246 -30.63 -19.36 -13.62
N ARG A 247 -30.28 -18.24 -14.27
CA ARG A 247 -28.98 -17.55 -14.09
C ARG A 247 -29.14 -16.06 -13.78
N ARG A 248 -30.20 -15.68 -13.06
CA ARG A 248 -30.31 -14.33 -12.51
C ARG A 248 -29.60 -14.26 -11.17
N GLY A 249 -28.37 -13.76 -11.18
CA GLY A 249 -27.87 -12.90 -10.11
C GLY A 249 -27.26 -13.55 -8.87
N ILE A 250 -26.59 -14.69 -8.99
CA ILE A 250 -25.65 -15.09 -7.93
C ILE A 250 -24.41 -14.19 -8.10
N ARG A 251 -24.44 -13.02 -7.45
CA ARG A 251 -23.23 -12.22 -7.29
C ARG A 251 -22.29 -13.01 -6.41
N VAL A 252 -21.29 -13.65 -7.00
CA VAL A 252 -20.22 -14.29 -6.23
C VAL A 252 -19.49 -13.18 -5.48
N GLN A 253 -19.38 -13.34 -4.17
CA GLN A 253 -18.66 -12.42 -3.29
C GLN A 253 -17.62 -13.21 -2.52
N CYS A 254 -16.38 -12.74 -2.57
CA CYS A 254 -15.27 -13.41 -1.92
C CYS A 254 -14.54 -12.45 -1.01
N THR A 255 -14.34 -12.88 0.23
CA THR A 255 -13.69 -12.09 1.25
C THR A 255 -12.21 -12.01 0.96
N VAL A 256 -11.65 -10.81 1.03
CA VAL A 256 -10.21 -10.56 0.92
C VAL A 256 -9.57 -10.85 2.27
N SER A 257 -8.55 -11.72 2.29
CA SER A 257 -7.81 -12.08 3.50
C SER A 257 -6.50 -11.29 3.65
N ALA A 258 -5.84 -10.96 2.53
CA ALA A 258 -4.61 -10.17 2.53
C ALA A 258 -4.46 -9.35 1.24
N VAL A 259 -3.75 -8.23 1.34
CA VAL A 259 -3.39 -7.36 0.22
C VAL A 259 -1.97 -6.86 0.41
N TYR A 260 -1.14 -6.98 -0.63
CA TYR A 260 0.24 -6.50 -0.61
C TYR A 260 0.75 -6.25 -2.04
N PRO A 261 1.72 -5.35 -2.24
CA PRO A 261 2.37 -5.18 -3.52
C PRO A 261 2.94 -6.50 -4.04
N HIS A 262 2.69 -6.81 -5.31
CA HIS A 262 3.29 -7.97 -5.96
C HIS A 262 4.71 -7.64 -6.42
N GLU A 263 5.64 -8.50 -6.04
CA GLU A 263 7.05 -8.39 -6.41
C GLU A 263 7.31 -9.38 -7.54
N SER A 264 7.55 -8.86 -8.75
CA SER A 264 8.00 -9.69 -9.86
C SER A 264 9.43 -10.14 -9.59
N GLU A 265 9.77 -11.39 -9.85
CA GLU A 265 11.13 -11.94 -9.67
C GLU A 265 12.20 -11.13 -10.44
N ASP A 266 11.81 -10.46 -11.53
CA ASP A 266 12.68 -9.61 -12.35
C ASP A 266 12.87 -8.18 -11.82
N GLY A 267 12.26 -7.83 -10.67
CA GLY A 267 12.30 -6.48 -10.07
C GLY A 267 11.61 -5.36 -10.88
N ASN A 268 11.12 -5.65 -12.08
CA ASN A 268 10.55 -4.67 -13.01
C ASN A 268 9.06 -4.38 -12.79
N GLY A 269 8.43 -5.01 -11.79
CA GLY A 269 7.02 -4.87 -11.50
C GLY A 269 6.17 -5.16 -12.73
N GLN A 270 6.49 -6.24 -13.45
CA GLN A 270 5.79 -6.73 -14.63
C GLN A 270 4.85 -7.86 -14.23
N ALA A 271 3.71 -8.00 -14.91
CA ALA A 271 2.82 -9.13 -14.68
C ALA A 271 3.57 -10.45 -14.94
N PRO A 272 3.39 -11.48 -14.08
CA PRO A 272 3.83 -12.83 -14.41
C PRO A 272 3.18 -13.25 -15.73
N ARG A 273 3.98 -13.89 -16.59
CA ARG A 273 3.53 -14.37 -17.90
C ARG A 273 2.68 -15.62 -17.78
#